data_AF-A0A0F0IFU1-F1
#
_entry.id   AF-A0A0F0IFU1-F1
#
_cell.length_a   1.000
_cell.length_b   1.000
_cell.length_c   1.000
_cell.angle_alpha   90.00
_cell.angle_beta   90.00
_cell.angle_gamma   90.00
#
_symmetry.space_group_name_H-M   'P 1'
#
loop_
_entity.id
_entity.type
_entity.pdbx_description
1 polymer ?
#
loop_
_entity_poly.entity_id
_entity_poly.type
_entity_poly.pdbx_seq_one_letter_code
_entity_poly.pdbx_strand_id
1 'polypeptide(L)'
;MSRHSVSLSTIYTLLPDVAKDATTDLLRRHIRNYHPEREPPQSRARQACGACHARKERCDGGYPCNRCQQRRVTCPRPQGATHGKSKSQETQTRLNPDIVNSVPGESQWIAQDFIDIYFHDFHPTWPFLHWGTFELSKEPCILLQSMLMIGLWIKGDQAARDTAMTFHSKLLSAIEAQRSQWYISDSTQRRNNDTPWPMATYQSILLQLIFAVLVTKQETTFDLNLRFQLQDPKYELLTSLVETCRRLGLFHYPNMLAKYHSSAPIALVWVNVEEIKRFGLALYKICRLCTRSASAGTIDRDSSDKRSELLTLADLDFCMPDSDEMWNAPSSIGAESIRSAVFHQACRDNRDPDNWISQTSGKLCDSRVSIDWI
;
A
#
# COMPACT_ATOMS: atom_id res chain seq x y z
N MET A 1 -9.75 37.84 0.94
CA MET A 1 -9.35 36.42 1.09
C MET A 1 -10.31 35.59 0.25
N SER A 2 -9.95 35.35 -1.01
CA SER A 2 -10.86 34.78 -2.01
C SER A 2 -10.99 33.28 -1.80
N ARG A 3 -12.22 32.79 -1.60
CA ARG A 3 -12.56 31.37 -1.71
C ARG A 3 -12.52 31.02 -3.19
N HIS A 4 -11.47 30.33 -3.63
CA HIS A 4 -11.45 29.74 -4.96
C HIS A 4 -12.42 28.55 -4.96
N SER A 5 -13.63 28.74 -5.48
CA SER A 5 -14.51 27.64 -5.83
C SER A 5 -13.89 26.92 -7.03
N VAL A 6 -13.18 25.84 -6.76
CA VAL A 6 -12.59 25.00 -7.81
C VAL A 6 -13.73 24.32 -8.56
N SER A 7 -13.80 24.49 -9.88
CA SER A 7 -14.83 23.85 -10.70
C SER A 7 -14.65 22.33 -10.69
N LEU A 8 -15.72 21.59 -10.34
CA LEU A 8 -15.76 20.13 -10.31
C LEU A 8 -15.30 19.50 -11.63
N SER A 9 -15.53 20.17 -12.77
CA SER A 9 -15.10 19.72 -14.10
C SER A 9 -13.59 19.47 -14.16
N THR A 10 -12.79 20.28 -13.46
CA THR A 10 -11.33 20.20 -13.43
C THR A 10 -10.86 18.98 -12.61
N ILE A 11 -11.61 18.60 -11.58
CA ILE A 11 -11.32 17.42 -10.74
C ILE A 11 -11.72 16.12 -11.47
N TYR A 12 -12.79 16.14 -12.27
CA TYR A 12 -13.21 14.97 -13.06
C TYR A 12 -12.29 14.69 -14.26
N THR A 13 -11.62 15.71 -14.84
CA THR A 13 -10.64 15.53 -15.92
C THR A 13 -9.26 15.06 -15.45
N LEU A 14 -9.05 14.89 -14.15
CA LEU A 14 -7.72 14.69 -13.59
C LEU A 14 -7.11 13.31 -13.80
N LEU A 15 -7.86 12.23 -14.08
CA LEU A 15 -7.29 10.88 -14.05
C LEU A 15 -7.97 9.90 -15.03
N PRO A 16 -7.21 9.17 -15.87
CA PRO A 16 -7.71 8.10 -16.73
C PRO A 16 -8.00 6.80 -15.96
N ASP A 17 -8.66 5.87 -16.66
CA ASP A 17 -9.07 4.55 -16.18
C ASP A 17 -7.93 3.76 -15.51
N VAL A 18 -8.29 3.12 -14.39
CA VAL A 18 -7.39 2.32 -13.57
C VAL A 18 -6.88 1.12 -14.37
N ALA A 19 -5.61 1.15 -14.79
CA ALA A 19 -4.91 -0.10 -15.08
C ALA A 19 -3.43 -0.09 -14.66
N LYS A 20 -2.94 -1.33 -14.56
CA LYS A 20 -1.72 -1.96 -14.02
C LYS A 20 -0.35 -1.25 -14.15
N ASP A 21 0.36 -1.12 -13.03
CA ASP A 21 1.73 -1.65 -12.84
C ASP A 21 2.18 -1.41 -11.38
N ALA A 22 2.34 -2.46 -10.58
CA ALA A 22 2.81 -2.33 -9.18
C ALA A 22 3.60 -3.58 -8.76
N THR A 23 4.86 -3.70 -9.18
CA THR A 23 5.67 -4.86 -8.72
C THR A 23 7.19 -4.65 -8.72
N THR A 24 7.73 -3.45 -8.97
CA THR A 24 9.20 -3.26 -8.97
C THR A 24 9.70 -1.93 -8.40
N ASP A 25 8.87 -1.20 -7.64
CA ASP A 25 9.07 0.24 -7.46
C ASP A 25 9.92 0.63 -6.24
N LEU A 26 9.80 -0.04 -5.09
CA LEU A 26 10.45 0.40 -3.84
C LEU A 26 11.98 0.46 -3.92
N LEU A 27 12.62 -0.54 -4.55
CA LEU A 27 14.09 -0.54 -4.74
C LEU A 27 14.55 0.54 -5.73
N ARG A 28 13.77 0.79 -6.80
CA ARG A 28 14.09 1.82 -7.79
C ARG A 28 13.90 3.22 -7.22
N ARG A 29 12.84 3.43 -6.44
CA ARG A 29 12.53 4.67 -5.71
C ARG A 29 13.65 5.02 -4.75
N HIS A 30 14.16 4.06 -3.98
CA HIS A 30 15.29 4.28 -3.08
C HIS A 30 16.59 4.67 -3.80
N ILE A 31 16.98 3.91 -4.83
CA ILE A 31 18.22 4.19 -5.57
C ILE A 31 18.16 5.61 -6.15
N ARG A 32 17.00 6.02 -6.69
CA ARG A 32 16.84 7.37 -7.23
C ARG A 32 16.88 8.47 -6.15
N ASN A 33 16.37 8.20 -4.95
CA ASN A 33 16.21 9.23 -3.91
C ASN A 33 17.43 9.34 -2.99
N TYR A 34 18.18 8.27 -2.78
CA TYR A 34 19.30 8.22 -1.83
C TYR A 34 20.65 7.88 -2.47
N HIS A 35 20.65 7.47 -3.75
CA HIS A 35 21.86 7.19 -4.52
C HIS A 35 21.75 7.75 -5.96
N PRO A 36 21.62 9.09 -6.13
CA PRO A 36 21.43 9.70 -7.45
C PRO A 36 22.54 9.35 -8.45
N GLU A 37 23.73 9.01 -7.94
CA GLU A 37 24.90 8.59 -8.71
C GLU A 37 24.84 7.16 -9.26
N ARG A 38 23.83 6.36 -8.87
CA ARG A 38 23.69 4.95 -9.28
C ARG A 38 22.48 4.77 -10.19
N GLU A 39 22.70 4.23 -11.39
CA GLU A 39 21.60 3.88 -12.28
C GLU A 39 20.73 2.77 -11.66
N PRO A 40 19.39 2.92 -11.62
CA PRO A 40 18.52 1.88 -11.11
C PRO A 40 18.59 0.62 -11.99
N PRO A 41 18.51 -0.60 -11.42
CA PRO A 41 18.58 -1.82 -12.19
C PRO A 41 17.43 -1.88 -13.21
N GLN A 42 17.81 -2.05 -14.48
CA GLN A 42 16.87 -2.16 -15.61
C GLN A 42 15.88 -3.30 -15.36
N SER A 43 14.60 -3.07 -15.68
CA SER A 43 13.56 -4.10 -15.55
C SER A 43 13.91 -5.35 -16.34
N ARG A 44 13.64 -6.52 -15.76
CA ARG A 44 13.76 -7.82 -16.44
C ARG A 44 13.05 -7.73 -17.80
N ALA A 45 13.77 -7.98 -18.88
CA ALA A 45 13.21 -7.94 -20.23
C ALA A 45 11.97 -8.83 -20.32
N ARG A 46 10.81 -8.28 -20.72
CA ARG A 46 9.58 -9.06 -20.96
C ARG A 46 9.78 -10.11 -22.07
N GLN A 47 10.72 -9.88 -22.99
CA GLN A 47 11.12 -10.82 -24.04
C GLN A 47 12.63 -10.71 -24.31
N ALA A 48 13.30 -11.84 -24.50
CA ALA A 48 14.72 -11.86 -24.87
C ALA A 48 14.91 -11.49 -26.35
N CYS A 49 16.02 -10.82 -26.69
CA CYS A 49 16.40 -10.60 -28.08
C CYS A 49 16.67 -11.94 -28.79
N GLY A 50 16.61 -11.97 -30.13
CA GLY A 50 16.74 -13.22 -30.89
C GLY A 50 18.06 -13.96 -30.62
N ALA A 51 19.16 -13.23 -30.41
CA ALA A 51 20.45 -13.81 -30.09
C ALA A 51 20.51 -14.41 -28.68
N CYS A 52 19.95 -13.76 -27.66
CA CYS A 52 19.89 -14.31 -26.29
C CYS A 52 18.91 -15.49 -26.22
N HIS A 53 17.79 -15.43 -26.95
CA HIS A 53 16.81 -16.51 -27.04
C HIS A 53 17.41 -17.76 -27.69
N ALA A 54 18.06 -17.62 -28.85
CA ALA A 54 18.72 -18.74 -29.54
C ALA A 54 19.78 -19.43 -28.67
N ARG A 55 20.44 -18.68 -27.78
CA ARG A 55 21.44 -19.19 -26.85
C ARG A 55 20.87 -19.67 -25.51
N LYS A 56 19.55 -19.56 -25.28
CA LYS A 56 18.89 -19.85 -24.00
C LYS A 56 19.54 -19.11 -22.81
N GLU A 57 20.02 -17.89 -23.05
CA GLU A 57 20.67 -17.06 -22.03
C GLU A 57 19.76 -15.88 -21.63
N ARG A 58 19.93 -15.40 -20.39
CA ARG A 58 19.16 -14.27 -19.86
C ARG A 58 19.47 -12.98 -20.63
N CYS A 59 18.43 -12.26 -21.06
CA CYS A 59 18.50 -10.97 -21.72
C CYS A 59 18.11 -9.86 -20.74
N ASP A 60 18.90 -8.79 -20.71
CA ASP A 60 18.69 -7.58 -19.91
C ASP A 60 17.66 -6.63 -20.53
N GLY A 61 17.42 -6.73 -21.84
CA GLY A 61 16.32 -6.02 -22.52
C GLY A 61 16.70 -4.66 -23.11
N GLY A 62 17.93 -4.19 -22.89
CA GLY A 62 18.51 -3.06 -23.63
C GLY A 62 18.66 -3.37 -25.12
N TYR A 63 18.80 -2.32 -25.95
CA TYR A 63 19.09 -2.45 -27.38
C TYR A 63 20.27 -1.57 -27.80
N PRO A 64 21.43 -2.16 -28.18
CA PRO A 64 21.77 -3.58 -28.07
C PRO A 64 21.78 -4.03 -26.60
N CYS A 65 21.43 -5.29 -26.32
CA CYS A 65 21.46 -5.80 -24.94
C CYS A 65 22.91 -5.97 -24.48
N ASN A 66 23.19 -5.80 -23.18
CA ASN A 66 24.55 -5.81 -22.63
C ASN A 66 25.33 -7.07 -23.00
N ARG A 67 24.69 -8.24 -23.03
CA ARG A 67 25.34 -9.49 -23.47
C ARG A 67 25.72 -9.49 -24.95
N CYS A 68 24.85 -8.97 -25.81
CA CYS A 68 25.17 -8.86 -27.24
C CYS A 68 26.28 -7.83 -27.46
N GLN A 69 26.28 -6.74 -26.70
CA GLN A 69 27.31 -5.71 -26.75
C GLN A 69 28.68 -6.21 -26.26
N GLN A 70 28.74 -6.89 -25.11
CA GLN A 70 29.98 -7.48 -24.57
C GLN A 70 30.61 -8.50 -25.52
N ARG A 71 29.77 -9.28 -26.22
CA ARG A 71 30.24 -10.29 -27.18
C ARG A 71 30.45 -9.75 -28.59
N ARG A 72 30.19 -8.46 -28.83
CA ARG A 72 30.26 -7.81 -30.15
C ARG A 72 29.48 -8.58 -31.23
N VAL A 73 28.30 -9.08 -30.87
CA VAL A 73 27.40 -9.79 -31.79
C VAL A 73 26.15 -8.97 -32.05
N THR A 74 25.61 -9.09 -33.27
CA THR A 74 24.38 -8.38 -33.66
C THR A 74 23.22 -8.77 -32.74
N CYS A 75 22.52 -7.76 -32.23
CA CYS A 75 21.35 -7.94 -31.36
C CYS A 75 20.07 -7.78 -32.21
N PRO A 76 19.47 -8.84 -32.76
CA PRO A 76 18.22 -8.72 -33.51
C PRO A 76 17.06 -8.38 -32.57
N ARG A 77 16.27 -7.35 -32.92
CA ARG A 77 15.03 -7.01 -32.20
C ARG A 77 14.10 -8.23 -32.18
N PRO A 78 13.32 -8.46 -31.11
CA PRO A 78 12.29 -9.49 -31.10
C PRO A 78 11.28 -9.17 -32.22
N GLN A 79 11.26 -9.97 -33.28
CA GLN A 79 10.27 -9.84 -34.36
C GLN A 79 8.97 -10.44 -33.85
N GLY A 80 7.95 -9.60 -33.63
CA GLY A 80 6.58 -10.05 -33.55
C GLY A 80 6.17 -10.61 -34.90
N ALA A 81 5.68 -11.86 -34.93
CA ALA A 81 5.17 -12.48 -36.14
C ALA A 81 4.06 -11.63 -36.76
N THR A 82 4.22 -11.32 -38.05
CA THR A 82 3.30 -10.56 -38.87
C THR A 82 2.02 -11.35 -39.21
N HIS A 83 0.86 -10.74 -38.91
CA HIS A 83 -0.46 -10.89 -39.53
C HIS A 83 -0.92 -12.23 -40.14
N GLY A 84 -1.83 -12.91 -39.45
CA GLY A 84 -2.92 -13.70 -40.03
C GLY A 84 -4.26 -13.19 -39.48
N LYS A 85 -5.17 -12.74 -40.36
CA LYS A 85 -6.48 -12.19 -40.00
C LYS A 85 -7.35 -13.24 -39.29
N SER A 86 -7.77 -12.97 -38.06
CA SER A 86 -8.98 -13.53 -37.44
C SER A 86 -9.44 -12.55 -36.37
N LYS A 87 -10.69 -12.09 -36.49
CA LYS A 87 -11.33 -11.13 -35.59
C LYS A 87 -11.56 -11.79 -34.23
N SER A 88 -11.01 -11.21 -33.17
CA SER A 88 -11.50 -11.37 -31.80
C SER A 88 -11.30 -10.01 -31.13
N GLN A 89 -12.39 -9.40 -30.70
CA GLN A 89 -12.39 -8.13 -29.97
C GLN A 89 -11.79 -8.37 -28.58
N GLU A 90 -10.57 -7.91 -28.35
CA GLU A 90 -10.07 -7.66 -26.99
C GLU A 90 -9.36 -6.30 -27.00
N THR A 91 -10.06 -5.30 -26.47
CA THR A 91 -9.58 -3.93 -26.29
C THR A 91 -8.45 -3.91 -25.26
N GLN A 92 -7.22 -4.05 -25.74
CA GLN A 92 -6.01 -3.85 -24.95
C GLN A 92 -5.60 -2.38 -24.99
N THR A 93 -6.10 -1.57 -24.06
CA THR A 93 -5.62 -0.20 -23.84
C THR A 93 -4.33 -0.26 -23.02
N ARG A 94 -3.21 0.13 -23.64
CA ARG A 94 -1.91 0.35 -22.98
C ARG A 94 -2.01 1.56 -22.04
N LEU A 95 -1.41 1.47 -20.86
CA LEU A 95 -1.28 2.58 -19.92
C LEU A 95 -0.07 3.42 -20.25
N ASN A 96 -0.26 4.73 -20.21
CA ASN A 96 0.79 5.73 -20.32
C ASN A 96 1.03 6.30 -18.91
N PRO A 97 2.27 6.27 -18.37
CA PRO A 97 2.58 6.79 -17.03
C PRO A 97 2.47 8.33 -16.89
N ASP A 98 2.12 9.04 -17.95
CA ASP A 98 2.06 10.51 -17.97
C ASP A 98 0.70 11.10 -17.59
N ILE A 99 0.05 10.57 -16.57
CA ILE A 99 -1.26 11.11 -16.14
C ILE A 99 -1.10 12.52 -15.57
N VAL A 100 -0.03 12.76 -14.81
CA VAL A 100 0.22 14.06 -14.18
C VAL A 100 0.76 15.09 -15.20
N ASN A 101 1.49 14.64 -16.23
CA ASN A 101 2.02 15.52 -17.28
C ASN A 101 1.02 15.82 -18.40
N SER A 102 -0.06 15.03 -18.52
CA SER A 102 -1.13 15.23 -19.51
C SER A 102 -2.26 16.13 -19.02
N VAL A 103 -2.21 16.50 -17.74
CA VAL A 103 -3.20 17.32 -17.06
C VAL A 103 -2.82 18.80 -17.22
N PRO A 104 -3.77 19.71 -17.54
CA PRO A 104 -3.49 21.15 -17.55
C PRO A 104 -2.93 21.58 -16.20
N GLY A 105 -1.90 22.42 -16.18
CA GLY A 105 -1.16 22.80 -14.96
C GLY A 105 -2.03 23.29 -13.80
N GLU A 106 -3.26 23.72 -14.08
CA GLU A 106 -4.24 24.06 -13.04
C GLU A 106 -4.74 22.88 -12.20
N SER A 107 -4.81 21.68 -12.77
CA SER A 107 -5.38 20.54 -12.04
C SER A 107 -4.31 19.81 -11.21
N GLN A 108 -3.04 19.95 -11.58
CA GLN A 108 -1.91 19.39 -10.84
C GLN A 108 -1.72 20.04 -9.47
N TRP A 109 -1.91 21.37 -9.36
CA TRP A 109 -1.82 22.06 -8.06
C TRP A 109 -3.01 21.70 -7.15
N ILE A 110 -4.20 21.52 -7.72
CA ILE A 110 -5.38 21.07 -6.96
C ILE A 110 -5.13 19.69 -6.34
N ALA A 111 -4.52 18.77 -7.10
CA ALA A 111 -4.16 17.46 -6.56
C ALA A 111 -3.14 17.57 -5.43
N GLN A 112 -2.12 18.43 -5.58
CA GLN A 112 -1.10 18.64 -4.55
C GLN A 112 -1.71 19.20 -3.25
N ASP A 113 -2.60 20.20 -3.34
CA ASP A 113 -3.25 20.80 -2.17
C ASP A 113 -3.99 19.77 -1.31
N PHE A 114 -4.75 18.85 -1.93
CA PHE A 114 -5.47 17.82 -1.18
C PHE A 114 -4.57 16.72 -0.62
N ILE A 115 -3.44 16.44 -1.29
CA ILE A 115 -2.40 15.55 -0.75
C ILE A 115 -1.70 16.20 0.45
N ASP A 116 -1.45 17.51 0.42
CA ASP A 116 -0.88 18.24 1.55
C ASP A 116 -1.86 18.26 2.74
N ILE A 117 -3.16 18.42 2.47
CA ILE A 117 -4.21 18.29 3.49
C ILE A 117 -4.20 16.88 4.11
N TYR A 118 -4.00 15.82 3.31
CA TYR A 118 -3.85 14.48 3.86
C TYR A 118 -2.70 14.42 4.88
N PHE A 119 -1.52 14.93 4.52
CA PHE A 119 -0.35 14.88 5.42
C PHE A 119 -0.46 15.81 6.64
N HIS A 120 -1.14 16.95 6.52
CA HIS A 120 -1.29 17.91 7.61
C HIS A 120 -2.44 17.58 8.57
N ASP A 121 -3.59 17.15 8.06
CA ASP A 121 -4.80 16.97 8.86
C ASP A 121 -5.15 15.50 9.16
N PHE A 122 -4.77 14.54 8.30
CA PHE A 122 -5.11 13.11 8.48
C PHE A 122 -3.96 12.28 9.04
N HIS A 123 -2.78 12.38 8.42
CA HIS A 123 -1.58 11.60 8.76
C HIS A 123 -1.17 11.68 10.24
N PRO A 124 -1.28 12.81 10.97
CA PRO A 124 -0.96 12.84 12.40
C PRO A 124 -1.80 11.89 13.26
N THR A 125 -3.00 11.51 12.80
CA THR A 125 -3.88 10.54 13.49
C THR A 125 -3.71 9.11 12.96
N TRP A 126 -3.24 8.97 11.72
CA TRP A 126 -3.11 7.71 11.00
C TRP A 126 -1.77 7.65 10.23
N PRO A 127 -0.63 7.53 10.94
CA PRO A 127 0.69 7.82 10.35
C PRO A 127 1.30 6.67 9.55
N PHE A 128 0.53 5.92 8.75
CA PHE A 128 1.03 4.71 8.08
C PHE A 128 1.62 4.93 6.67
N LEU A 129 1.78 6.19 6.24
CA LEU A 129 2.51 6.58 5.02
C LEU A 129 3.70 7.46 5.40
N HIS A 130 4.90 7.16 4.91
CA HIS A 130 6.07 7.97 5.26
C HIS A 130 6.17 9.24 4.41
N TRP A 131 5.89 10.41 5.01
CA TRP A 131 6.01 11.71 4.34
C TRP A 131 7.41 11.93 3.76
N GLY A 132 8.47 11.70 4.54
CA GLY A 132 9.85 11.96 4.11
C GLY A 132 10.31 11.18 2.86
N THR A 133 9.60 10.14 2.44
CA THR A 133 9.88 9.40 1.21
C THR A 133 8.80 9.54 0.14
N PHE A 134 7.68 10.22 0.44
CA PHE A 134 6.54 10.33 -0.45
C PHE A 134 6.90 11.19 -1.66
N GLU A 135 6.55 10.72 -2.85
CA GLU A 135 6.78 11.47 -4.08
C GLU A 135 5.66 11.21 -5.06
N LEU A 136 4.88 12.26 -5.33
CA LEU A 136 3.64 12.17 -6.10
C LEU A 136 3.81 11.49 -7.46
N SER A 137 4.92 11.71 -8.16
CA SER A 137 5.19 11.13 -9.49
C SER A 137 5.51 9.62 -9.46
N LYS A 138 5.80 9.06 -8.28
CA LYS A 138 6.21 7.66 -8.10
C LYS A 138 5.15 6.82 -7.41
N GLU A 139 4.13 7.44 -6.84
CA GLU A 139 3.09 6.68 -6.15
C GLU A 139 2.05 6.12 -7.13
N PRO A 140 1.57 4.89 -6.90
CA PRO A 140 0.48 4.32 -7.68
C PRO A 140 -0.79 5.19 -7.60
N CYS A 141 -1.50 5.33 -8.73
CA CYS A 141 -2.69 6.17 -8.82
C CYS A 141 -3.76 5.83 -7.78
N ILE A 142 -3.91 4.55 -7.42
CA ILE A 142 -4.89 4.10 -6.41
C ILE A 142 -4.61 4.71 -5.02
N LEU A 143 -3.34 4.89 -4.66
CA LEU A 143 -2.93 5.51 -3.40
C LEU A 143 -3.15 7.01 -3.44
N LEU A 144 -2.70 7.66 -4.52
CA LEU A 144 -2.92 9.10 -4.72
C LEU A 144 -4.41 9.47 -4.72
N GLN A 145 -5.25 8.71 -5.43
CA GLN A 145 -6.69 8.90 -5.44
C GLN A 145 -7.31 8.71 -4.05
N SER A 146 -6.83 7.73 -3.28
CA SER A 146 -7.32 7.51 -1.90
C SER A 146 -6.94 8.67 -0.98
N MET A 147 -5.71 9.20 -1.09
CA MET A 147 -5.27 10.34 -0.29
C MET A 147 -6.00 11.63 -0.69
N LEU A 148 -6.15 11.89 -1.99
CA LEU A 148 -6.90 13.02 -2.52
C LEU A 148 -8.37 12.97 -2.06
N MET A 149 -9.00 11.80 -2.10
CA MET A 149 -10.35 11.57 -1.58
C MET A 149 -10.47 11.97 -0.10
N ILE A 150 -9.51 11.58 0.74
CA ILE A 150 -9.48 11.98 2.15
C ILE A 150 -9.32 13.50 2.29
N GLY A 151 -8.41 14.11 1.53
CA GLY A 151 -8.22 15.57 1.54
C GLY A 151 -9.48 16.34 1.14
N LEU A 152 -10.15 15.91 0.07
CA LEU A 152 -11.45 16.43 -0.36
C LEU A 152 -12.49 16.35 0.74
N TRP A 153 -12.55 15.23 1.48
CA TRP A 153 -13.52 15.07 2.55
C TRP A 153 -13.31 16.02 3.73
N ILE A 154 -12.05 16.19 4.14
CA ILE A 154 -11.66 16.97 5.33
C ILE A 154 -11.93 18.47 5.14
N LYS A 155 -11.41 19.06 4.07
CA LYS A 155 -11.47 20.52 3.85
C LYS A 155 -12.40 20.96 2.73
N GLY A 156 -12.91 20.02 1.93
CA GLY A 156 -13.82 20.33 0.84
C GLY A 156 -15.17 20.84 1.33
N ASP A 157 -15.81 21.62 0.46
CA ASP A 157 -17.22 21.97 0.60
C ASP A 157 -18.12 20.73 0.33
N GLN A 158 -19.44 20.92 0.35
CA GLN A 158 -20.36 19.80 0.13
C GLN A 158 -20.12 19.13 -1.23
N ALA A 159 -19.83 19.90 -2.27
CA ALA A 159 -19.61 19.38 -3.62
C ALA A 159 -18.31 18.55 -3.70
N ALA A 160 -17.25 18.99 -3.03
CA ALA A 160 -16.01 18.24 -2.87
C ALA A 160 -16.21 16.96 -2.03
N ARG A 161 -17.04 17.00 -0.98
CA ARG A 161 -17.41 15.80 -0.20
C ARG A 161 -18.22 14.79 -1.01
N ASP A 162 -19.16 15.24 -1.84
CA ASP A 162 -19.89 14.38 -2.77
C ASP A 162 -18.94 13.74 -3.80
N THR A 163 -17.92 14.50 -4.23
CA THR A 163 -16.84 13.99 -5.09
C THR A 163 -15.99 12.96 -4.36
N ALA A 164 -15.66 13.16 -3.08
CA ALA A 164 -14.96 12.17 -2.26
C ALA A 164 -15.77 10.86 -2.12
N MET A 165 -17.09 10.94 -1.90
CA MET A 165 -17.98 9.77 -1.88
C MET A 165 -18.00 9.03 -3.24
N THR A 166 -17.94 9.77 -4.34
CA THR A 166 -17.82 9.20 -5.69
C THR A 166 -16.48 8.49 -5.87
N PHE A 167 -15.37 9.09 -5.41
CA PHE A 167 -14.06 8.43 -5.40
C PHE A 167 -14.07 7.16 -4.55
N HIS A 168 -14.65 7.20 -3.34
CA HIS A 168 -14.76 6.04 -2.46
C HIS A 168 -15.44 4.86 -3.16
N SER A 169 -16.59 5.12 -3.80
CA SER A 169 -17.37 4.11 -4.52
C SER A 169 -16.59 3.52 -5.71
N LYS A 170 -15.92 4.37 -6.49
CA LYS A 170 -15.09 3.94 -7.63
C LYS A 170 -13.86 3.15 -7.18
N LEU A 171 -13.19 3.59 -6.11
CA LEU A 171 -12.00 2.94 -5.56
C LEU A 171 -12.34 1.57 -4.98
N LEU A 172 -13.44 1.43 -4.22
CA LEU A 172 -13.92 0.13 -3.76
C LEU A 172 -14.20 -0.82 -4.94
N SER A 173 -14.88 -0.34 -5.98
CA SER A 173 -15.15 -1.13 -7.18
C SER A 173 -13.86 -1.56 -7.89
N ALA A 174 -12.87 -0.67 -7.99
CA ALA A 174 -11.57 -0.97 -8.61
C ALA A 174 -10.75 -1.97 -7.78
N ILE A 175 -10.74 -1.83 -6.45
CA ILE A 175 -10.08 -2.75 -5.52
C ILE A 175 -10.67 -4.16 -5.68
N GLU A 176 -11.99 -4.28 -5.73
CA GLU A 176 -12.67 -5.56 -5.88
C GLU A 176 -12.43 -6.17 -7.27
N ALA A 177 -12.46 -5.36 -8.33
CA ALA A 177 -12.10 -5.82 -9.68
C ALA A 177 -10.63 -6.33 -9.76
N GLN A 178 -9.75 -5.82 -8.90
CA GLN A 178 -8.35 -6.22 -8.82
C GLN A 178 -8.06 -7.26 -7.72
N ARG A 179 -9.09 -7.83 -7.09
CA ARG A 179 -8.96 -8.76 -5.97
C ARG A 179 -7.95 -9.87 -6.21
N SER A 180 -7.96 -10.48 -7.39
CA SER A 180 -7.01 -11.56 -7.76
C SER A 180 -5.52 -11.15 -7.76
N GLN A 181 -5.22 -9.85 -7.78
CA GLN A 181 -3.85 -9.34 -7.78
C GLN A 181 -3.29 -9.14 -6.38
N TRP A 182 -4.15 -8.90 -5.39
CA TRP A 182 -3.73 -8.56 -4.03
C TRP A 182 -4.18 -9.57 -2.97
N TYR A 183 -5.32 -10.24 -3.16
CA TYR A 183 -5.87 -11.24 -2.23
C TYR A 183 -5.19 -12.61 -2.40
N ILE A 184 -4.95 -13.30 -1.29
CA ILE A 184 -4.30 -14.62 -1.27
C ILE A 184 -5.23 -15.63 -0.58
N SER A 185 -5.62 -16.68 -1.32
CA SER A 185 -6.49 -17.76 -0.82
C SER A 185 -5.71 -18.95 -0.26
N ASP A 186 -6.40 -19.86 0.44
CA ASP A 186 -5.85 -21.13 0.93
C ASP A 186 -5.22 -22.03 -0.13
N SER A 187 -5.75 -22.00 -1.36
CA SER A 187 -5.28 -22.82 -2.48
C SER A 187 -3.94 -22.38 -3.08
N THR A 188 -3.47 -21.17 -2.76
CA THR A 188 -2.17 -20.69 -3.22
C THR A 188 -1.06 -21.31 -2.37
N GLN A 189 -0.39 -22.33 -2.93
CA GLN A 189 0.81 -22.96 -2.36
C GLN A 189 1.78 -21.92 -1.80
N ARG A 190 2.33 -22.21 -0.61
CA ARG A 190 3.26 -21.41 0.19
C ARG A 190 4.22 -20.64 -0.73
N ARG A 191 3.89 -19.38 -1.03
CA ARG A 191 4.68 -18.62 -1.98
C ARG A 191 6.07 -18.37 -1.40
N ASN A 192 7.07 -18.44 -2.27
CA ASN A 192 8.46 -18.09 -1.93
C ASN A 192 8.53 -16.70 -1.29
N ASN A 193 9.56 -16.50 -0.46
CA ASN A 193 9.90 -15.23 0.19
C ASN A 193 9.99 -14.03 -0.79
N ASP A 194 10.15 -14.30 -2.10
CA ASP A 194 10.23 -13.34 -3.19
C ASP A 194 8.90 -12.69 -3.60
N THR A 195 7.77 -13.08 -3.00
CA THR A 195 6.49 -12.44 -3.35
C THR A 195 6.52 -10.98 -2.93
N PRO A 196 6.35 -10.03 -3.86
CA PRO A 196 6.34 -8.61 -3.53
C PRO A 196 5.10 -8.30 -2.69
N TRP A 197 5.25 -7.43 -1.71
CA TRP A 197 4.14 -6.91 -0.92
C TRP A 197 3.61 -5.64 -1.60
N PRO A 198 2.37 -5.63 -2.14
CA PRO A 198 1.79 -4.45 -2.77
C PRO A 198 1.31 -3.46 -1.70
N MET A 199 2.25 -2.89 -0.95
CA MET A 199 1.96 -2.02 0.20
C MET A 199 1.04 -0.85 -0.15
N ALA A 200 1.26 -0.18 -1.28
CA ALA A 200 0.40 0.91 -1.75
C ALA A 200 -1.07 0.46 -1.91
N THR A 201 -1.31 -0.75 -2.43
CA THR A 201 -2.66 -1.30 -2.53
C THR A 201 -3.26 -1.56 -1.15
N TYR A 202 -2.49 -2.15 -0.22
CA TYR A 202 -2.95 -2.39 1.14
C TYR A 202 -3.24 -1.09 1.90
N GLN A 203 -2.40 -0.08 1.75
CA GLN A 203 -2.61 1.27 2.27
C GLN A 203 -3.86 1.92 1.68
N SER A 204 -4.08 1.80 0.37
CA SER A 204 -5.32 2.25 -0.27
C SER A 204 -6.56 1.55 0.29
N ILE A 205 -6.54 0.22 0.43
CA ILE A 205 -7.65 -0.54 1.02
C ILE A 205 -7.93 -0.05 2.44
N LEU A 206 -6.89 0.12 3.26
CA LEU A 206 -7.02 0.62 4.61
C LEU A 206 -7.60 2.05 4.64
N LEU A 207 -7.19 2.93 3.72
CA LEU A 207 -7.79 4.27 3.58
C LEU A 207 -9.28 4.20 3.24
N GLN A 208 -9.70 3.28 2.36
CA GLN A 208 -11.12 3.08 2.06
C GLN A 208 -11.90 2.61 3.30
N LEU A 209 -11.32 1.72 4.10
CA LEU A 209 -11.95 1.21 5.33
C LEU A 209 -12.03 2.28 6.42
N ILE A 210 -10.96 3.06 6.62
CA ILE A 210 -10.97 4.21 7.54
C ILE A 210 -12.05 5.22 7.10
N PHE A 211 -12.11 5.53 5.80
CA PHE A 211 -13.11 6.44 5.27
C PHE A 211 -14.54 5.93 5.49
N ALA A 212 -14.79 4.65 5.27
CA ALA A 212 -16.09 4.05 5.53
C ALA A 212 -16.52 4.23 7.00
N VAL A 213 -15.60 4.01 7.95
CA VAL A 213 -15.86 4.25 9.38
C VAL A 213 -16.13 5.73 9.67
N LEU A 214 -15.37 6.65 9.07
CA LEU A 214 -15.57 8.10 9.23
C LEU A 214 -16.95 8.56 8.76
N VAL A 215 -17.43 8.01 7.63
CA VAL A 215 -18.77 8.30 7.10
C VAL A 215 -19.85 7.69 8.00
N THR A 216 -19.72 6.41 8.37
CA THR A 216 -20.67 5.72 9.25
C THR A 216 -20.82 6.42 10.60
N LYS A 217 -19.73 6.98 11.16
CA LYS A 217 -19.77 7.76 12.40
C LYS A 217 -20.68 8.99 12.32
N GLN A 218 -20.89 9.58 11.13
CA GLN A 218 -21.79 10.73 10.97
C GLN A 218 -23.27 10.32 10.96
N GLU A 219 -23.57 9.04 10.68
CA GLU A 219 -24.92 8.54 10.43
C GLU A 219 -25.49 7.67 11.55
N THR A 220 -24.64 7.13 12.45
CA THR A 220 -25.03 6.07 13.39
C THR A 220 -25.41 6.54 14.79
N THR A 221 -26.33 5.79 15.41
CA THR A 221 -26.69 5.87 16.83
C THR A 221 -25.64 5.21 17.71
N PHE A 222 -25.48 5.73 18.93
CA PHE A 222 -24.48 5.32 19.93
C PHE A 222 -24.44 3.80 20.21
N ASP A 223 -23.33 3.14 19.87
CA ASP A 223 -22.97 1.81 20.38
C ASP A 223 -22.19 1.97 21.69
N LEU A 224 -22.63 1.26 22.75
CA LEU A 224 -21.97 1.24 24.06
C LEU A 224 -20.53 0.70 23.98
N ASN A 225 -20.22 -0.12 22.99
CA ASN A 225 -18.86 -0.64 22.75
C ASN A 225 -18.00 0.29 21.88
N LEU A 226 -18.55 1.44 21.45
CA LEU A 226 -17.89 2.40 20.56
C LEU A 226 -17.39 1.77 19.25
N ARG A 227 -18.06 0.73 18.77
CA ARG A 227 -17.77 0.08 17.49
C ARG A 227 -18.76 0.52 16.41
N PHE A 228 -18.34 0.37 15.16
CA PHE A 228 -19.09 0.74 13.97
C PHE A 228 -19.45 -0.50 13.17
N GLN A 229 -20.73 -0.61 12.84
CA GLN A 229 -21.23 -1.70 12.03
C GLN A 229 -20.90 -1.42 10.56
N LEU A 230 -20.00 -2.23 9.98
CA LEU A 230 -19.69 -2.15 8.56
C LEU A 230 -20.70 -2.96 7.76
N GLN A 231 -21.10 -2.43 6.60
CA GLN A 231 -21.83 -3.20 5.59
C GLN A 231 -21.01 -4.41 5.11
N ASP A 232 -21.69 -5.51 4.77
CA ASP A 232 -21.03 -6.79 4.47
C ASP A 232 -19.89 -6.70 3.45
N PRO A 233 -20.01 -6.00 2.30
CA PRO A 233 -18.90 -5.93 1.34
C PRO A 233 -17.64 -5.26 1.91
N LYS A 234 -17.81 -4.27 2.80
CA LYS A 234 -16.70 -3.55 3.43
C LYS A 234 -16.08 -4.39 4.55
N TYR A 235 -16.91 -5.11 5.29
CA TYR A 235 -16.43 -6.05 6.30
C TYR A 235 -15.65 -7.22 5.66
N GLU A 236 -16.16 -7.79 4.56
CA GLU A 236 -15.45 -8.81 3.77
C GLU A 236 -14.13 -8.27 3.23
N LEU A 237 -14.08 -7.03 2.75
CA LEU A 237 -12.82 -6.40 2.32
C LEU A 237 -11.80 -6.31 3.46
N LEU A 238 -12.25 -5.90 4.67
CA LEU A 238 -11.40 -5.85 5.86
C LEU A 238 -10.85 -7.23 6.22
N THR A 239 -11.69 -8.24 6.30
CA THR A 239 -11.27 -9.59 6.69
C THR A 239 -10.34 -10.22 5.66
N SER A 240 -10.58 -9.94 4.37
CA SER A 240 -9.73 -10.37 3.26
C SER A 240 -8.35 -9.72 3.28
N LEU A 241 -8.27 -8.44 3.64
CA LEU A 241 -7.00 -7.73 3.84
C LEU A 241 -6.23 -8.35 5.01
N VAL A 242 -6.89 -8.55 6.16
CA VAL A 242 -6.29 -9.18 7.35
C VAL A 242 -5.75 -10.56 7.03
N GLU A 243 -6.56 -11.40 6.38
CA GLU A 243 -6.18 -12.75 5.97
C GLU A 243 -4.97 -12.73 5.04
N THR A 244 -4.98 -11.86 4.03
CA THR A 244 -3.87 -11.69 3.09
C THR A 244 -2.58 -11.28 3.82
N CYS A 245 -2.64 -10.29 4.71
CA CYS A 245 -1.49 -9.83 5.48
C CYS A 245 -0.92 -10.93 6.39
N ARG A 246 -1.79 -11.72 7.03
CA ARG A 246 -1.38 -12.89 7.85
C ARG A 246 -0.69 -13.96 6.99
N ARG A 247 -1.26 -14.30 5.84
CA ARG A 247 -0.69 -15.31 4.92
C ARG A 247 0.66 -14.90 4.36
N LEU A 248 0.86 -13.60 4.11
CA LEU A 248 2.15 -13.05 3.70
C LEU A 248 3.17 -12.97 4.84
N GLY A 249 2.76 -13.21 6.08
CA GLY A 249 3.58 -13.02 7.27
C GLY A 249 4.02 -11.56 7.42
N LEU A 250 3.18 -10.61 7.02
CA LEU A 250 3.49 -9.18 6.96
C LEU A 250 3.82 -8.63 8.34
N PHE A 251 3.15 -9.12 9.38
CA PHE A 251 3.29 -8.65 10.76
C PHE A 251 4.33 -9.42 11.58
N HIS A 252 5.28 -10.08 10.91
CA HIS A 252 6.37 -10.78 11.54
C HIS A 252 7.71 -10.11 11.19
N TYR A 253 8.39 -9.53 12.18
CA TYR A 253 9.59 -8.73 11.96
C TYR A 253 10.70 -9.43 11.13
N PRO A 254 11.06 -10.70 11.41
CA PRO A 254 12.00 -11.44 10.56
C PRO A 254 11.59 -11.50 9.08
N ASN A 255 10.31 -11.60 8.77
CA ASN A 255 9.83 -11.60 7.38
C ASN A 255 9.97 -10.22 6.74
N MET A 256 9.79 -9.13 7.50
CA MET A 256 10.02 -7.78 7.00
C MET A 256 11.48 -7.58 6.58
N LEU A 257 12.42 -8.05 7.41
CA LEU A 257 13.85 -7.99 7.09
C LEU A 257 14.24 -8.89 5.91
N ALA A 258 13.63 -10.07 5.80
CA ALA A 258 13.91 -11.02 4.73
C ALA A 258 13.56 -10.48 3.31
N LYS A 259 12.84 -9.36 3.20
CA LYS A 259 12.59 -8.67 1.92
C LYS A 259 13.80 -7.93 1.36
N TYR A 260 14.84 -7.73 2.17
CA TYR A 260 16.00 -6.92 1.80
C TYR A 260 17.24 -7.79 1.67
N HIS A 261 18.04 -7.48 0.64
CA HIS A 261 19.39 -8.03 0.54
C HIS A 261 20.30 -7.42 1.62
N SER A 262 21.35 -8.12 2.01
CA SER A 262 22.32 -7.63 3.02
C SER A 262 23.02 -6.30 2.66
N SER A 263 22.96 -5.90 1.38
CA SER A 263 23.51 -4.65 0.86
C SER A 263 22.48 -3.51 0.81
N ALA A 264 21.24 -3.74 1.23
CA ALA A 264 20.21 -2.72 1.26
C ALA A 264 20.57 -1.61 2.25
N PRO A 265 20.38 -0.34 1.89
CA PRO A 265 20.69 0.77 2.79
C PRO A 265 19.84 0.74 4.05
N ILE A 266 20.47 0.90 5.21
CA ILE A 266 19.83 0.74 6.52
C ILE A 266 18.60 1.65 6.68
N ALA A 267 18.69 2.91 6.23
CA ALA A 267 17.57 3.85 6.28
C ALA A 267 16.35 3.36 5.45
N LEU A 268 16.57 2.69 4.31
CA LEU A 268 15.49 2.11 3.52
C LEU A 268 14.79 0.98 4.28
N VAL A 269 15.60 0.08 4.84
CA VAL A 269 15.08 -1.06 5.60
C VAL A 269 14.26 -0.54 6.78
N TRP A 270 14.78 0.46 7.49
CA TRP A 270 14.09 1.11 8.59
C TRP A 270 12.75 1.73 8.16
N VAL A 271 12.73 2.62 7.16
CA VAL A 271 11.48 3.28 6.71
C VAL A 271 10.42 2.25 6.35
N ASN A 272 10.76 1.21 5.58
CA ASN A 272 9.78 0.23 5.17
C ASN A 272 9.30 -0.66 6.33
N VAL A 273 10.20 -1.05 7.24
CA VAL A 273 9.82 -1.79 8.45
C VAL A 273 8.84 -0.95 9.27
N GLU A 274 9.18 0.31 9.51
CA GLU A 274 8.35 1.24 10.27
C GLU A 274 7.01 1.54 9.57
N GLU A 275 6.99 1.61 8.25
CA GLU A 275 5.76 1.73 7.45
C GLU A 275 4.84 0.53 7.67
N ILE A 276 5.38 -0.68 7.62
CA ILE A 276 4.61 -1.92 7.81
C ILE A 276 4.09 -2.02 9.25
N LYS A 277 4.91 -1.68 10.25
CA LYS A 277 4.47 -1.68 11.66
C LYS A 277 3.32 -0.69 11.89
N ARG A 278 3.46 0.54 11.39
CA ARG A 278 2.41 1.58 11.51
C ARG A 278 1.15 1.20 10.73
N PHE A 279 1.31 0.60 9.55
CA PHE A 279 0.19 0.01 8.81
C PHE A 279 -0.52 -1.09 9.60
N GLY A 280 0.22 -2.01 10.21
CA GLY A 280 -0.33 -3.09 11.03
C GLY A 280 -1.10 -2.57 12.25
N LEU A 281 -0.57 -1.56 12.94
CA LEU A 281 -1.26 -0.90 14.05
C LEU A 281 -2.50 -0.12 13.61
N ALA A 282 -2.45 0.56 12.46
CA ALA A 282 -3.62 1.23 11.89
C ALA A 282 -4.71 0.24 11.47
N LEU A 283 -4.33 -0.89 10.87
CA LEU A 283 -5.25 -1.98 10.53
C LEU A 283 -5.87 -2.61 11.79
N TYR A 284 -5.06 -2.83 12.83
CA TYR A 284 -5.53 -3.30 14.13
C TYR A 284 -6.56 -2.34 14.74
N LYS A 285 -6.26 -1.03 14.73
CA LYS A 285 -7.17 0.01 15.20
C LYS A 285 -8.50 -0.03 14.44
N ILE A 286 -8.47 -0.24 13.12
CA ILE A 286 -9.71 -0.41 12.34
C ILE A 286 -10.45 -1.70 12.68
N CYS A 287 -9.75 -2.82 12.85
CA CYS A 287 -10.36 -4.08 13.28
C CYS A 287 -11.14 -3.91 14.60
N ARG A 288 -10.58 -3.17 15.57
CA ARG A 288 -11.25 -2.89 16.84
C ARG A 288 -12.49 -2.00 16.72
N LEU A 289 -12.44 -1.05 15.79
CA LEU A 289 -13.53 -0.12 15.55
C LEU A 289 -14.68 -0.75 14.77
N CYS A 290 -14.54 -1.97 14.24
CA CYS A 290 -15.53 -2.54 13.33
C CYS A 290 -16.20 -3.80 13.89
N THR A 291 -17.50 -3.92 13.65
CA THR A 291 -18.25 -5.18 13.82
C THR A 291 -18.94 -5.55 12.51
N ARG A 292 -19.19 -6.85 12.33
CA ARG A 292 -19.99 -7.34 11.22
C ARG A 292 -21.43 -6.89 11.38
N SER A 293 -22.09 -6.59 10.26
CA SER A 293 -23.53 -6.38 10.26
C SER A 293 -24.24 -7.64 10.77
N ALA A 294 -25.10 -7.50 11.78
CA ALA A 294 -25.82 -8.65 12.32
C ALA A 294 -26.78 -9.19 11.25
N SER A 295 -26.40 -10.28 10.58
CA SER A 295 -27.36 -11.09 9.84
C SER A 295 -28.31 -11.72 10.85
N ALA A 296 -29.60 -11.43 10.74
CA ALA A 296 -30.62 -12.06 11.55
C ALA A 296 -30.57 -13.59 11.33
N GLY A 297 -29.97 -14.31 12.27
CA GLY A 297 -30.01 -15.77 12.33
C GLY A 297 -28.73 -16.47 11.89
N THR A 298 -27.81 -16.64 12.83
CA THR A 298 -27.07 -17.91 13.00
C THR A 298 -26.61 -17.99 14.46
N ILE A 299 -27.41 -18.71 15.25
CA ILE A 299 -26.88 -19.38 16.44
C ILE A 299 -26.05 -20.52 15.87
N ASP A 300 -24.73 -20.43 15.91
CA ASP A 300 -23.91 -21.63 15.85
C ASP A 300 -22.71 -21.49 16.80
N ARG A 301 -22.90 -22.14 17.95
CA ARG A 301 -21.84 -22.56 18.85
C ARG A 301 -21.13 -23.72 18.19
N ASP A 302 -19.95 -23.49 17.62
CA ASP A 302 -18.96 -24.56 17.52
C ASP A 302 -17.56 -23.99 17.79
N SER A 303 -17.16 -24.14 19.05
CA SER A 303 -15.90 -23.66 19.61
C SER A 303 -14.80 -24.70 19.36
N SER A 304 -14.22 -24.67 18.16
CA SER A 304 -12.90 -25.27 17.91
C SER A 304 -12.00 -24.23 17.26
N ASP A 305 -11.04 -23.71 18.02
CA ASP A 305 -9.74 -23.11 17.62
C ASP A 305 -9.67 -22.37 16.26
N LYS A 306 -10.72 -21.62 15.88
CA LYS A 306 -10.70 -20.77 14.70
C LYS A 306 -10.08 -19.44 15.11
N ARG A 307 -8.86 -19.19 14.64
CA ARG A 307 -8.19 -17.89 14.75
C ARG A 307 -9.18 -16.77 14.43
N SER A 308 -9.17 -15.71 15.26
CA SER A 308 -10.04 -14.52 15.08
C SER A 308 -10.03 -14.06 13.62
N GLU A 309 -11.20 -13.79 13.05
CA GLU A 309 -11.35 -13.31 11.67
C GLU A 309 -10.62 -11.97 11.48
N LEU A 310 -10.71 -11.08 12.47
CA LEU A 310 -10.05 -9.78 12.50
C LEU A 310 -8.68 -9.83 13.18
N LEU A 311 -7.85 -8.83 12.87
CA LEU A 311 -6.50 -8.70 13.40
C LEU A 311 -6.52 -8.38 14.89
N THR A 312 -5.69 -9.07 15.66
CA THR A 312 -5.51 -8.90 17.10
C THR A 312 -4.07 -8.52 17.40
N LEU A 313 -3.78 -8.03 18.62
CA LEU A 313 -2.39 -7.78 19.01
C LEU A 313 -1.51 -9.04 18.99
N ALA A 314 -2.09 -10.22 19.22
CA ALA A 314 -1.38 -11.49 19.16
C ALA A 314 -0.82 -11.80 17.75
N ASP A 315 -1.31 -11.10 16.72
CA ASP A 315 -0.80 -11.23 15.35
C ASP A 315 0.42 -10.32 15.06
N LEU A 316 0.79 -9.40 15.97
CA LEU A 316 1.81 -8.38 15.76
C LEU A 316 3.16 -8.77 16.38
N ASP A 317 3.94 -9.55 15.64
CA ASP A 317 5.28 -10.04 16.01
C ASP A 317 6.37 -9.01 15.67
N PHE A 318 6.25 -7.83 16.27
CA PHE A 318 7.23 -6.76 16.22
C PHE A 318 7.08 -5.86 17.45
N CYS A 319 8.11 -5.11 17.82
CA CYS A 319 7.98 -4.12 18.89
C CYS A 319 7.26 -2.86 18.40
N MET A 320 6.73 -2.05 19.31
CA MET A 320 6.15 -0.74 18.98
C MET A 320 7.04 0.08 18.01
N PRO A 321 6.45 0.90 17.13
CA PRO A 321 7.20 1.79 16.24
C PRO A 321 8.16 2.72 16.99
N ASP A 322 9.20 3.15 16.29
CA ASP A 322 10.13 4.19 16.74
C ASP A 322 9.43 5.57 16.79
N SER A 323 10.11 6.59 17.29
CA SER A 323 9.49 7.91 17.58
C SER A 323 8.89 8.58 16.33
N ASP A 324 7.78 9.29 16.54
CA ASP A 324 7.06 9.99 15.47
C ASP A 324 7.85 11.21 14.97
N GLU A 325 8.72 11.81 15.79
CA GLU A 325 9.63 12.86 15.35
C GLU A 325 10.59 12.34 14.27
N MET A 326 11.10 11.12 14.42
CA MET A 326 11.97 10.49 13.43
C MET A 326 11.19 10.09 12.17
N TRP A 327 9.98 9.57 12.35
CA TRP A 327 9.09 9.16 11.26
C TRP A 327 8.62 10.33 10.39
N ASN A 328 8.42 11.51 10.98
CA ASN A 328 7.93 12.69 10.27
C ASN A 328 9.06 13.63 9.81
N ALA A 329 10.32 13.22 9.97
CA ALA A 329 11.46 14.04 9.58
C ALA A 329 11.50 14.27 8.05
N PRO A 330 11.70 15.51 7.57
CA PRO A 330 11.72 15.83 6.14
C PRO A 330 12.89 15.17 5.42
N SER A 331 12.73 14.89 4.12
CA SER A 331 13.68 14.12 3.29
C SER A 331 15.13 14.64 3.29
N SER A 332 15.30 15.97 3.33
CA SER A 332 16.61 16.65 3.32
C SER A 332 17.42 16.51 4.61
N ILE A 333 16.75 16.27 5.74
CA ILE A 333 17.36 16.14 7.08
C ILE A 333 17.29 14.67 7.55
N GLY A 334 16.24 13.95 7.15
CA GLY A 334 15.90 12.62 7.61
C GLY A 334 16.88 11.54 7.17
N ALA A 335 17.48 11.60 5.99
CA ALA A 335 18.33 10.51 5.49
C ALA A 335 19.61 10.28 6.32
N GLU A 336 20.24 11.37 6.78
CA GLU A 336 21.43 11.34 7.61
C GLU A 336 21.08 11.19 9.09
N SER A 337 20.00 11.84 9.53
CA SER A 337 19.47 11.70 10.89
C SER A 337 19.01 10.26 11.18
N ILE A 338 18.24 9.63 10.28
CA ILE A 338 17.82 8.22 10.38
C ILE A 338 19.05 7.30 10.42
N ARG A 339 20.04 7.53 9.55
CA ARG A 339 21.28 6.74 9.59
C ARG A 339 21.96 6.86 10.96
N SER A 340 22.17 8.09 11.42
CA SER A 340 22.79 8.37 12.72
C SER A 340 22.02 7.72 13.87
N ALA A 341 20.70 7.90 13.93
CA ALA A 341 19.83 7.36 14.98
C ALA A 341 19.83 5.82 15.02
N VAL A 342 19.79 5.17 13.85
CA VAL A 342 19.86 3.71 13.78
C VAL A 342 21.24 3.19 14.24
N PHE A 343 22.33 3.91 13.93
CA PHE A 343 23.67 3.55 14.39
C PHE A 343 23.88 3.80 15.89
N HIS A 344 23.28 4.85 16.46
CA HIS A 344 23.41 5.22 17.87
C HIS A 344 22.38 4.53 18.79
N GLN A 345 21.70 3.48 18.31
CA GLN A 345 20.81 2.64 19.12
C GLN A 345 19.59 3.39 19.71
N ALA A 346 19.18 4.49 19.07
CA ALA A 346 17.94 5.20 19.42
C ALA A 346 16.67 4.45 18.97
N CYS A 347 16.83 3.48 18.08
CA CYS A 347 15.75 2.59 17.62
C CYS A 347 15.49 1.47 18.61
N ARG A 348 14.21 1.08 18.74
CA ARG A 348 13.81 -0.04 19.60
C ARG A 348 14.34 -1.36 19.06
N ASP A 349 14.80 -2.22 19.97
CA ASP A 349 15.31 -3.54 19.60
C ASP A 349 14.16 -4.49 19.25
N ASN A 350 14.03 -4.78 17.95
CA ASN A 350 13.03 -5.71 17.42
C ASN A 350 13.52 -7.17 17.39
N ARG A 351 14.80 -7.42 17.71
CA ARG A 351 15.40 -8.75 17.64
C ARG A 351 15.02 -9.61 18.84
N ASP A 352 14.71 -8.98 19.96
CA ASP A 352 14.23 -9.62 21.16
C ASP A 352 12.71 -9.81 21.10
N PRO A 353 12.21 -11.07 20.99
CA PRO A 353 10.78 -11.36 20.93
C PRO A 353 10.01 -10.95 22.18
N ASP A 354 10.67 -10.84 23.35
CA ASP A 354 9.99 -10.45 24.59
C ASP A 354 9.45 -9.01 24.54
N ASN A 355 10.01 -8.18 23.65
CA ASN A 355 9.57 -6.82 23.39
C ASN A 355 8.47 -6.71 22.32
N TRP A 356 8.01 -7.83 21.75
CA TRP A 356 6.97 -7.81 20.73
C TRP A 356 5.60 -7.54 21.33
N ILE A 357 4.77 -6.87 20.53
CA ILE A 357 3.39 -6.54 20.89
C ILE A 357 2.60 -7.83 21.16
N SER A 358 2.80 -8.88 20.35
CA SER A 358 2.16 -10.18 20.54
C SER A 358 2.42 -10.80 21.92
N GLN A 359 3.67 -10.78 22.40
CA GLN A 359 4.03 -11.29 23.73
C GLN A 359 3.41 -10.47 24.87
N THR A 360 3.39 -9.14 24.73
CA THR A 360 2.78 -8.27 25.73
C THR A 360 1.26 -8.46 25.76
N SER A 361 0.63 -8.65 24.61
CA SER A 361 -0.81 -8.88 24.52
C SER A 361 -1.26 -10.16 25.23
N GLY A 362 -0.45 -11.22 25.18
CA GLY A 362 -0.71 -12.46 25.93
C GLY A 362 -0.76 -12.27 27.44
N LYS A 363 -0.10 -11.23 27.99
CA LYS A 363 -0.16 -10.89 29.42
C LYS A 363 -1.43 -10.11 29.79
N LEU A 364 -2.08 -9.50 28.81
CA LEU A 364 -3.25 -8.63 28.99
C LEU A 364 -4.57 -9.33 28.60
N CYS A 365 -4.48 -10.42 27.82
CA CYS A 365 -5.62 -11.25 27.45
C CYS A 365 -5.77 -12.44 28.40
N ASP A 366 -6.88 -12.51 29.14
CA ASP A 366 -7.31 -13.70 29.89
C ASP A 366 -8.68 -14.15 29.39
N SER A 367 -8.77 -15.39 28.92
CA SER A 367 -10.02 -16.02 28.45
C SER A 367 -11.18 -15.99 29.46
N ARG A 368 -10.88 -15.78 30.75
CA ARG A 368 -11.86 -15.72 31.85
C ARG A 368 -12.27 -14.28 32.17
N VAL A 369 -11.65 -13.29 31.54
CA VAL A 369 -11.90 -11.86 31.75
C VAL A 369 -12.57 -11.28 30.51
N SER A 370 -13.84 -10.91 30.62
CA SER A 370 -14.63 -10.37 29.51
C SER A 370 -14.31 -8.90 29.17
N ILE A 371 -13.22 -8.34 29.70
CA ILE A 371 -12.94 -6.91 29.53
C ILE A 371 -12.04 -6.70 28.30
N ASP A 372 -12.55 -5.93 27.35
CA ASP A 372 -11.87 -5.61 26.08
C ASP A 372 -11.01 -4.35 26.21
N TRP A 373 -9.91 -4.43 26.98
CA TRP A 373 -9.03 -3.28 27.28
C TRP A 373 -8.26 -2.75 26.05
N ILE A 374 -8.03 -3.58 25.04
CA ILE A 374 -6.96 -3.33 24.07
C ILE A 374 -7.40 -3.48 22.64
#